data_AF-A0A6N6PYS5-F1
#
_entry.id   AF-A0A6N6PYS5-F1
#
_cell.length_a   1.000
_cell.length_b   1.000
_cell.length_c   1.000
_cell.angle_alpha   90.00
_cell.angle_beta   90.00
_cell.angle_gamma   90.00
#
_symmetry.space_group_name_H-M   'P 1'
#
loop_
_entity.id
_entity.type
_entity.pdbx_description
1 polymer ?
#
loop_
_entity_poly.entity_id
_entity_poly.type
_entity_poly.pdbx_seq_one_letter_code
_entity_poly.pdbx_strand_id
1 'polypeptide(L)'
;MDDAILDAAYEIYDEFGPDRRIDRPERLKGEFPALAPEELQELLRQMASVSRTVSAVAQRDGASKMSRGEIMAILQAAHPFLRHGGLSRAIFLVNYYAWHDGY
;
A
#
# COMPACT_ATOMS: atom_id res chain seq x y z
N MET A 1 -3.97 7.69 -14.99
CA MET A 1 -3.80 8.06 -13.58
C MET A 1 -2.33 8.27 -13.33
N ASP A 2 -1.97 9.31 -12.58
CA ASP A 2 -0.56 9.69 -12.37
C ASP A 2 0.11 8.77 -11.34
N ASP A 3 1.35 8.35 -11.61
CA ASP A 3 2.12 7.47 -10.73
C ASP A 3 2.36 8.10 -9.35
N ALA A 4 2.50 9.43 -9.26
CA ALA A 4 2.65 10.13 -7.99
C ALA A 4 1.34 10.11 -7.18
N ILE A 5 0.19 10.17 -7.83
CA ILE A 5 -1.12 10.00 -7.17
C ILE A 5 -1.24 8.57 -6.63
N LEU A 6 -0.83 7.56 -7.42
CA LEU A 6 -0.89 6.16 -6.99
C LEU A 6 0.06 5.88 -5.82
N ASP A 7 1.28 6.41 -5.82
CA ASP A 7 2.22 6.27 -4.71
C ASP A 7 1.71 6.96 -3.43
N ALA A 8 1.27 8.22 -3.55
CA ALA A 8 0.74 8.99 -2.43
C ALA A 8 -0.55 8.37 -1.85
N ALA A 9 -1.42 7.84 -2.71
CA ALA A 9 -2.65 7.18 -2.26
C ALA A 9 -2.35 5.95 -1.41
N TYR A 10 -1.30 5.18 -1.72
CA TYR A 10 -0.99 3.98 -0.95
C TYR A 10 -0.39 4.32 0.43
N GLU A 11 0.30 5.45 0.54
CA GLU A 11 0.83 5.94 1.81
C GLU A 11 -0.25 6.10 2.89
N ILE A 12 -1.46 6.53 2.49
CA ILE A 12 -2.61 6.78 3.37
C ILE A 12 -3.67 5.67 3.35
N TYR A 13 -3.53 4.66 2.49
CA TYR A 13 -4.55 3.64 2.25
C TYR A 13 -4.71 2.67 3.43
N ASP A 14 -3.61 2.09 3.90
CA ASP A 14 -3.57 1.13 5.01
C ASP A 14 -3.02 1.82 6.27
N GLU A 15 -3.86 2.66 6.89
CA GLU A 15 -3.58 3.30 8.18
C GLU A 15 -3.94 2.42 9.39
N PHE A 16 -3.15 2.58 10.45
CA PHE A 16 -3.38 2.02 11.78
C PHE A 16 -3.64 3.17 12.76
N GLY A 17 -4.42 2.90 13.82
CA GLY A 17 -4.68 3.88 14.87
C GLY A 17 -6.06 4.55 14.80
N PRO A 18 -6.29 5.67 15.49
CA PRO A 18 -7.60 6.32 15.60
C PRO A 18 -8.18 6.80 14.26
N ASP A 19 -7.34 6.99 13.23
CA ASP A 19 -7.74 7.37 11.87
C ASP A 19 -8.36 6.22 11.05
N ARG A 20 -8.39 4.99 11.58
CA ARG A 20 -9.22 3.88 11.03
C ARG A 20 -10.72 4.16 11.07
N ARG A 21 -11.15 5.23 11.74
CA ARG A 21 -12.57 5.60 11.84
C ARG A 21 -13.16 6.09 10.51
N ILE A 22 -12.32 6.50 9.56
CA ILE A 22 -12.76 6.95 8.23
C ILE A 22 -12.55 5.81 7.23
N ASP A 23 -13.61 5.47 6.51
CA ASP A 23 -13.60 4.43 5.49
C ASP A 23 -12.60 4.78 4.37
N ARG A 24 -11.90 3.76 3.85
CA ARG A 24 -10.82 3.93 2.85
C ARG A 24 -11.25 4.77 1.63
N PRO A 25 -12.46 4.57 1.04
CA PRO A 25 -12.95 5.41 -0.05
C PRO A 25 -13.15 6.88 0.33
N GLU A 26 -13.66 7.16 1.54
CA GLU A 26 -13.91 8.52 2.01
C GLU A 26 -12.59 9.28 2.23
N ARG A 27 -11.57 8.59 2.74
CA ARG A 27 -10.23 9.16 2.92
C ARG A 27 -9.58 9.51 1.59
N LEU A 28 -9.57 8.58 0.63
CA LEU A 28 -9.03 8.84 -0.70
C LEU A 28 -9.80 9.94 -1.43
N LYS A 29 -11.12 10.04 -1.25
CA LYS A 29 -11.91 11.15 -1.78
C LYS A 29 -11.57 12.49 -1.13
N GLY A 30 -11.25 12.49 0.16
CA GLY A 30 -10.80 13.69 0.88
C GLY A 30 -9.46 14.21 0.40
N GLU A 31 -8.50 13.30 0.16
CA GLU A 31 -7.15 13.64 -0.30
C GLU A 31 -7.12 13.99 -1.80
N PHE A 32 -7.93 13.29 -2.60
CA PHE A 32 -7.99 13.47 -4.06
C PHE A 32 -9.40 13.89 -4.52
N PRO A 33 -9.91 15.07 -4.09
CA PRO A 33 -11.27 15.50 -4.37
C PRO A 33 -11.51 15.82 -5.85
N ALA A 34 -10.44 16.01 -6.63
CA ALA A 34 -10.49 16.28 -8.06
C ALA A 34 -10.70 15.03 -8.93
N LEU A 35 -10.57 13.83 -8.35
CA LEU A 35 -10.78 12.58 -9.10
C LEU A 35 -12.26 12.35 -9.37
N ALA A 36 -12.57 11.96 -10.60
CA ALA A 36 -13.90 11.49 -10.95
C ALA A 36 -14.24 10.19 -10.19
N PRO A 37 -15.53 9.86 -9.99
CA PRO A 37 -15.93 8.64 -9.30
C PRO A 37 -15.32 7.37 -9.91
N GLU A 38 -15.17 7.31 -11.23
CA GLU A 38 -14.55 6.18 -11.95
C GLU A 38 -13.04 6.07 -11.65
N GLU A 39 -12.35 7.21 -11.57
CA GLU A 39 -10.93 7.27 -11.22
C GLU A 39 -10.71 6.87 -9.77
N LEU A 40 -11.62 7.25 -8.86
CA LEU A 40 -11.57 6.83 -7.46
C LEU A 40 -11.78 5.31 -7.32
N GLN A 41 -12.67 4.71 -8.11
CA GLN A 41 -12.86 3.26 -8.13
C GLN A 41 -11.61 2.54 -8.65
N GLU A 42 -11.01 3.06 -9.71
CA GLU A 42 -9.75 2.52 -10.23
C GLU A 42 -8.62 2.67 -9.21
N LEU A 43 -8.53 3.82 -8.53
CA LEU A 43 -7.57 4.05 -7.47
C LEU A 43 -7.72 3.01 -6.35
N LEU A 44 -8.95 2.79 -5.85
CA LEU A 44 -9.24 1.78 -4.84
C LEU A 44 -8.83 0.37 -5.29
N ARG A 45 -9.07 0.02 -6.56
CA ARG A 45 -8.68 -1.27 -7.14
C ARG A 45 -7.17 -1.43 -7.16
N GLN A 46 -6.43 -0.39 -7.54
CA GLN A 46 -4.97 -0.38 -7.51
C GLN A 46 -4.44 -0.54 -6.08
N MET A 47 -4.98 0.22 -5.13
CA MET A 47 -4.56 0.14 -3.72
C MET A 47 -4.82 -1.23 -3.10
N ALA A 48 -5.98 -1.84 -3.40
CA ALA A 48 -6.28 -3.21 -3.00
C ALA A 48 -5.29 -4.22 -3.62
N SER A 49 -4.84 -3.98 -4.86
CA SER A 49 -3.81 -4.79 -5.50
C SER A 49 -2.48 -4.73 -4.76
N VAL A 50 -2.02 -3.52 -4.40
CA VAL A 50 -0.79 -3.33 -3.61
C VAL A 50 -0.92 -4.00 -2.24
N SER A 51 -2.04 -3.81 -1.54
CA SER A 51 -2.30 -4.42 -0.22
C SER A 51 -2.25 -5.96 -0.27
N ARG A 52 -2.79 -6.57 -1.34
CA ARG A 52 -2.66 -8.02 -1.56
C ARG A 52 -1.21 -8.46 -1.75
N THR A 53 -0.43 -7.72 -2.54
CA THR A 53 1.00 -8.02 -2.72
C THR A 53 1.75 -7.89 -1.40
N VAL A 54 1.51 -6.84 -0.63
CA VAL A 54 2.09 -6.65 0.71
C VAL A 54 1.79 -7.83 1.63
N SER A 55 0.52 -8.27 1.70
CA SER A 55 0.13 -9.44 2.49
C SER A 55 0.81 -10.72 2.00
N ALA A 56 0.88 -10.93 0.68
CA ALA A 56 1.54 -12.10 0.10
C ALA A 56 3.05 -12.14 0.37
N VAL A 57 3.72 -10.98 0.41
CA VAL A 57 5.14 -10.89 0.78
C VAL A 57 5.32 -11.14 2.28
N ALA A 58 4.45 -10.59 3.13
CA ALA A 58 4.48 -10.82 4.57
C ALA A 58 4.34 -12.31 4.93
N GLN A 59 3.44 -13.03 4.26
CA GLN A 59 3.23 -14.48 4.44
C GLN A 59 4.43 -15.35 4.08
N ARG A 60 5.44 -14.82 3.37
CA ARG A 60 6.68 -15.53 3.02
C ARG A 60 7.78 -15.30 4.08
N ASP A 61 7.35 -15.16 5.34
CA ASP A 61 8.11 -14.77 6.54
C ASP A 61 8.75 -13.35 6.48
N GLY A 62 8.27 -12.45 5.61
CA GLY A 62 8.67 -11.04 5.55
C GLY A 62 10.17 -10.76 5.74
N ALA A 63 10.52 -9.81 6.63
CA ALA A 63 11.92 -9.42 6.92
C ALA A 63 12.75 -10.46 7.70
N SER A 64 12.13 -11.53 8.23
CA SER A 64 12.90 -12.57 8.94
C SER A 64 13.74 -13.42 7.97
N LYS A 65 13.34 -13.45 6.68
CA LYS A 65 14.05 -14.14 5.60
C LYS A 65 14.41 -13.24 4.41
N MET A 66 13.78 -12.08 4.27
CA MET A 66 14.04 -11.15 3.15
C MET A 66 14.68 -9.85 3.63
N SER A 67 15.71 -9.41 2.92
CA SER A 67 16.24 -8.06 3.10
C SER A 67 15.23 -7.00 2.63
N ARG A 68 15.37 -5.78 3.15
CA ARG A 68 14.60 -4.61 2.67
C ARG A 68 14.69 -4.44 1.14
N GLY A 69 15.85 -4.73 0.55
CA GLY A 69 16.08 -4.64 -0.90
C GLY A 69 15.26 -5.66 -1.70
N GLU A 70 15.14 -6.89 -1.20
CA GLU A 70 14.33 -7.92 -1.85
C GLU A 70 12.84 -7.60 -1.78
N ILE A 71 12.34 -7.14 -0.62
CA ILE A 71 10.95 -6.69 -0.47
C ILE A 71 10.67 -5.54 -1.45
N MET A 72 11.56 -4.57 -1.53
CA MET A 72 11.45 -3.45 -2.46
C MET A 72 11.40 -3.92 -3.91
N ALA A 73 12.31 -4.81 -4.32
CA ALA A 73 12.35 -5.33 -5.68
C ALA A 73 11.05 -6.07 -6.06
N ILE A 74 10.48 -6.87 -5.16
CA ILE A 74 9.21 -7.56 -5.38
C ILE A 74 8.06 -6.55 -5.53
N LEU A 75 7.98 -5.58 -4.62
CA LEU A 75 6.93 -4.55 -4.65
C LEU A 75 6.99 -3.71 -5.93
N GLN A 76 8.19 -3.30 -6.35
CA GLN A 76 8.36 -2.48 -7.55
C GLN A 76 8.19 -3.28 -8.85
N ALA A 77 8.52 -4.57 -8.86
CA ALA A 77 8.25 -5.43 -9.99
C ALA A 77 6.74 -5.64 -10.20
N ALA A 78 5.98 -5.73 -9.09
CA ALA A 78 4.52 -5.86 -9.14
C ALA A 78 3.80 -4.53 -9.39
N HIS A 79 4.32 -3.43 -8.82
CA HIS A 79 3.71 -2.10 -8.82
C HIS A 79 4.77 -1.02 -9.13
N PRO A 80 5.09 -0.78 -10.42
CA PRO A 80 6.19 0.11 -10.82
C PRO A 80 6.05 1.58 -10.40
N PHE A 81 4.82 2.02 -10.10
CA PHE A 81 4.51 3.37 -9.58
C PHE A 81 4.95 3.55 -8.13
N LEU A 82 5.16 2.46 -7.38
CA LEU A 82 5.47 2.49 -5.96
C LEU A 82 6.96 2.83 -5.73
N ARG A 83 7.26 4.09 -5.45
CA ARG A 83 8.63 4.63 -5.46
C ARG A 83 9.01 5.49 -4.26
N HIS A 84 8.04 6.12 -3.60
CA HIS A 84 8.31 7.12 -2.57
C HIS A 84 7.63 6.78 -1.23
N GLY A 85 6.63 7.56 -0.83
CA GLY A 85 5.91 7.40 0.43
C GLY A 85 5.14 6.09 0.45
N GLY A 86 4.48 5.75 -0.66
CA GLY A 86 3.78 4.49 -0.83
C GLY A 86 4.70 3.27 -0.69
N LEU A 87 5.92 3.33 -1.24
CA LEU A 87 6.89 2.24 -1.11
C LEU A 87 7.37 2.08 0.33
N SER A 88 7.70 3.19 0.99
CA SER A 88 8.11 3.18 2.40
C SER A 88 7.01 2.58 3.29
N ARG A 89 5.75 2.93 3.02
CA ARG A 89 4.57 2.39 3.71
C ARG A 89 4.41 0.90 3.46
N ALA A 90 4.51 0.45 2.22
CA ALA A 90 4.38 -0.97 1.85
C ALA A 90 5.43 -1.85 2.54
N ILE A 91 6.70 -1.42 2.55
CA ILE A 91 7.78 -2.13 3.24
C ILE A 91 7.49 -2.23 4.74
N PHE A 92 7.05 -1.13 5.36
CA PHE A 92 6.66 -1.14 6.77
C PHE A 92 5.54 -2.15 7.04
N LEU A 93 4.50 -2.15 6.20
CA LEU A 93 3.36 -3.06 6.32
C LEU A 93 3.75 -4.53 6.15
N VAL A 94 4.63 -4.85 5.21
CA VAL A 94 5.16 -6.22 5.04
C VAL A 94 5.76 -6.72 6.34
N ASN A 95 6.62 -5.90 6.98
CA ASN A 95 7.29 -6.28 8.21
C ASN A 95 6.33 -6.33 9.40
N TYR A 96 5.40 -5.38 9.47
CA TYR A 96 4.39 -5.33 10.50
C TYR A 96 3.50 -6.57 10.45
N TYR A 97 2.99 -6.95 9.28
CA TYR A 97 2.14 -8.13 9.13
C TYR A 97 2.90 -9.43 9.37
N ALA A 98 4.15 -9.55 8.92
CA ALA A 98 4.96 -10.74 9.22
C ALA A 98 5.12 -10.92 10.73
N TRP A 99 5.45 -9.85 11.45
CA TRP A 99 5.61 -9.90 12.91
C TRP A 99 4.29 -10.10 13.66
N HIS A 100 3.23 -9.37 13.29
CA HIS A 100 1.95 -9.36 14.01
C HIS A 100 1.14 -10.64 13.79
N ASP A 101 1.11 -11.16 12.56
CA ASP A 101 0.31 -12.33 12.21
C ASP A 101 1.08 -13.64 12.42
N GLY A 102 2.35 -13.58 12.82
CA GLY A 102 3.17 -14.73 13.18
C GLY A 102 3.68 -15.54 11.98
N TYR A 103 3.92 -14.87 10.85
CA TYR A 103 4.49 -15.48 9.65
C TYR A 103 6.02 -15.46 9.65
#